data_AF-A0A178LTX0-F1
#
_entry.id   AF-A0A178LTX0-F1
#
_cell.length_a   1.000
_cell.length_b   1.000
_cell.length_c   1.000
_cell.angle_alpha   90.00
_cell.angle_beta   90.00
_cell.angle_gamma   90.00
#
_symmetry.space_group_name_H-M   'P 1'
#
loop_
_entity.id
_entity.type
_entity.pdbx_description
1 polymer ?
#
loop_
_entity_poly.entity_id
_entity_poly.type
_entity_poly.pdbx_seq_one_letter_code
_entity_poly.pdbx_strand_id
1 'polypeptide(L)'
;MTTSLNAFEVLPESTLREAVDLMVRLIEACGAVVIMIGAVVAIAKFVVALGRRDINQFSSVRLTLARFLVLGLEFQLAADVLRTAISPSFEEIGKLAAIAAIRTILNYFLNREIAQEQAEIEMLKKPPPTS
;
A
#
# COMPACT_ATOMS: atom_id res chain seq x y z
N MET A 1 24.01 44.41 5.51
CA MET A 1 22.77 43.90 4.87
C MET A 1 23.07 42.94 3.71
N THR A 2 24.13 42.12 3.80
CA THR A 2 24.54 41.18 2.72
C THR A 2 24.93 39.78 3.23
N THR A 3 24.83 39.52 4.54
CA THR A 3 25.25 38.24 5.15
C THR A 3 24.14 37.20 5.19
N SER A 4 22.87 37.59 4.98
CA SER A 4 21.71 36.68 5.04
C SER A 4 21.36 36.02 3.72
N LEU A 5 22.00 36.40 2.60
CA LEU A 5 21.73 35.83 1.27
C LEU A 5 22.59 34.58 0.96
N ASN A 6 23.79 34.48 1.55
CA ASN A 6 24.70 33.34 1.30
C ASN A 6 24.34 32.06 2.09
N ALA A 7 23.51 32.15 3.13
CA ALA A 7 23.10 30.97 3.91
C ALA A 7 22.06 30.10 3.18
N PHE A 8 21.31 30.69 2.24
CA PHE A 8 20.34 29.95 1.42
C PHE A 8 21.00 29.26 0.21
N GLU A 9 22.21 29.69 -0.17
CA GLU A 9 22.98 29.20 -1.32
C GLU A 9 23.91 28.02 -0.97
N VAL A 10 24.03 27.69 0.33
CA VAL A 10 24.94 26.64 0.86
C VAL A 10 24.18 25.68 1.78
N LEU A 11 23.01 25.20 1.35
CA LEU A 11 22.50 23.92 1.87
C LEU A 11 23.19 22.82 1.06
N PRO A 12 24.08 22.01 1.66
CA PRO A 12 24.65 20.86 0.98
C PRO A 12 23.52 20.00 0.42
N GLU A 13 23.63 19.60 -0.86
CA GLU A 13 22.71 18.63 -1.50
C GLU A 13 22.45 17.41 -0.61
N SER A 14 23.44 16.99 0.20
CA SER A 14 23.32 15.93 1.19
C SER A 14 22.34 16.24 2.32
N THR A 15 22.36 17.46 2.87
CA THR A 15 21.45 17.88 3.95
C THR A 15 20.00 17.94 3.46
N LEU A 16 19.79 18.40 2.22
CA LEU A 16 18.46 18.38 1.61
C LEU A 16 17.96 16.94 1.42
N ARG A 17 18.81 16.04 0.91
CA ARG A 17 18.48 14.62 0.73
C ARG A 17 18.14 13.94 2.06
N GLU A 18 18.96 14.12 3.08
CA GLU A 18 18.71 13.56 4.41
C GLU A 18 17.40 14.08 5.03
N ALA A 19 17.13 15.38 4.88
CA ALA A 19 15.89 15.98 5.37
C ALA A 19 14.67 15.40 4.65
N VAL A 20 14.74 15.21 3.32
CA VAL A 20 13.62 14.66 2.58
C VAL A 20 13.45 13.15 2.82
N ASP A 21 14.54 12.39 2.92
CA ASP A 21 14.48 10.97 3.29
C ASP A 21 13.81 10.77 4.66
N LEU A 22 14.10 11.66 5.61
CA LEU A 22 13.42 11.66 6.89
C LEU A 22 11.92 11.94 6.72
N MET A 23 11.54 12.95 5.90
CA MET A 23 10.13 13.24 5.63
C MET A 23 9.40 12.08 4.97
N VAL A 24 10.00 11.45 3.96
CA VAL A 24 9.47 10.26 3.29
C VAL A 24 9.19 9.16 4.31
N ARG A 25 10.16 8.84 5.18
CA ARG A 25 9.99 7.81 6.22
C ARG A 25 8.88 8.15 7.20
N LEU A 26 8.75 9.41 7.58
CA LEU A 26 7.68 9.87 8.46
C LEU A 26 6.30 9.72 7.80
N ILE A 27 6.20 10.07 6.52
CA ILE A 27 4.96 9.94 5.75
C ILE A 27 4.59 8.45 5.58
N GLU A 28 5.56 7.59 5.25
CA GLU A 28 5.39 6.14 5.17
C GLU A 28 4.91 5.58 6.52
N ALA A 29 5.52 6.00 7.63
CA ALA A 29 5.13 5.59 8.97
C ALA A 29 3.70 6.03 9.30
N CYS A 30 3.32 7.26 8.96
CA CYS A 30 1.94 7.75 9.12
C CYS A 30 0.94 6.88 8.33
N GLY A 31 1.23 6.61 7.06
CA GLY A 31 0.40 5.73 6.23
C GLY A 31 0.25 4.32 6.81
N ALA A 32 1.37 3.73 7.28
CA ALA A 32 1.36 2.44 7.93
C ALA A 32 0.52 2.44 9.22
N VAL A 33 0.64 3.47 10.06
CA VAL A 33 -0.17 3.62 11.28
C VAL A 33 -1.66 3.72 10.96
N VAL A 34 -2.04 4.51 9.95
CA VAL A 34 -3.44 4.62 9.51
C VAL A 34 -4.00 3.27 9.07
N ILE A 35 -3.25 2.52 8.27
CA ILE A 35 -3.64 1.17 7.82
C ILE A 35 -3.80 0.23 9.02
N MET A 36 -2.85 0.25 9.95
CA MET A 36 -2.87 -0.57 11.16
C MET A 36 -4.10 -0.27 12.02
N ILE A 37 -4.43 1.00 12.24
CA ILE A 37 -5.64 1.41 12.97
C ILE A 37 -6.89 0.86 12.26
N GLY A 38 -6.97 1.03 10.94
CA GLY A 38 -8.08 0.51 10.15
C GLY A 38 -8.26 -1.00 10.27
N ALA A 39 -7.16 -1.75 10.23
CA ALA A 39 -7.16 -3.19 10.40
C ALA A 39 -7.65 -3.60 11.79
N VAL A 40 -7.14 -2.97 12.85
CA VAL A 40 -7.57 -3.25 14.23
C VAL A 40 -9.07 -2.95 14.41
N VAL A 41 -9.55 -1.80 13.92
CA VAL A 41 -10.96 -1.42 13.98
C VAL A 41 -11.83 -2.42 13.20
N ALA A 42 -11.40 -2.84 12.01
CA ALA A 42 -12.14 -3.81 11.20
C ALA A 42 -12.24 -5.17 11.89
N ILE A 43 -11.13 -5.67 12.46
CA ILE A 43 -11.10 -6.94 13.21
C ILE A 43 -12.02 -6.87 14.42
N ALA A 44 -11.95 -5.79 15.22
CA ALA A 44 -12.81 -5.63 16.39
C ALA A 44 -14.30 -5.67 16.00
N LYS A 45 -14.70 -4.92 14.96
CA LYS A 45 -16.08 -4.94 14.46
C LYS A 45 -16.48 -6.31 13.90
N PHE A 46 -15.58 -7.00 13.23
CA PHE A 46 -15.82 -8.34 12.68
C PHE A 46 -16.13 -9.35 13.79
N VAL A 47 -15.31 -9.38 14.85
CA VAL A 47 -15.52 -10.28 16.00
C VAL A 47 -16.88 -10.01 16.66
N VAL A 48 -17.26 -8.74 16.84
CA VAL A 48 -18.57 -8.37 17.39
C VAL A 48 -19.73 -8.80 16.47
N ALA A 49 -19.59 -8.61 15.16
CA ALA A 49 -20.61 -9.00 14.17
C ALA A 49 -20.82 -10.52 14.14
N LEU A 50 -19.73 -11.30 14.26
CA LEU A 50 -19.79 -12.76 14.31
C LEU A 50 -20.54 -13.27 15.53
N GLY A 51 -20.32 -12.64 16.70
CA GLY A 51 -21.06 -12.93 17.93
C GLY A 51 -22.56 -12.62 17.83
N ARG A 52 -22.97 -11.69 16.96
CA ARG A 52 -24.38 -11.29 16.76
C ARG A 52 -25.07 -12.01 15.58
N ARG A 53 -24.35 -12.86 14.82
CA ARG A 53 -24.83 -13.54 13.59
C ARG A 53 -25.51 -12.60 12.58
N ASP A 54 -25.05 -11.36 12.48
CA ASP A 54 -25.66 -10.34 11.63
C ASP A 54 -24.84 -10.15 10.34
N ILE A 55 -25.34 -10.71 9.25
CA ILE A 55 -24.67 -10.75 7.94
C ILE A 55 -24.57 -9.33 7.33
N ASN A 56 -25.49 -8.41 7.68
CA ASN A 56 -25.48 -7.04 7.16
C ASN A 56 -24.29 -6.22 7.69
N GLN A 57 -23.70 -6.60 8.83
CA GLN A 57 -22.57 -5.87 9.41
C GLN A 57 -21.24 -6.12 8.68
N PHE A 58 -21.12 -7.18 7.88
CA PHE A 58 -19.91 -7.49 7.11
C PHE A 58 -19.59 -6.40 6.09
N SER A 59 -20.62 -5.83 5.43
CA SER A 59 -20.46 -4.73 4.48
C SER A 59 -19.90 -3.48 5.16
N SER A 60 -20.36 -3.18 6.38
CA SER A 60 -19.88 -2.05 7.18
C SER A 60 -18.43 -2.22 7.65
N VAL A 61 -18.03 -3.44 8.03
CA VAL A 61 -16.63 -3.76 8.35
C VAL A 61 -15.73 -3.53 7.14
N ARG A 62 -16.12 -4.07 5.99
CA ARG A 62 -15.37 -3.93 4.73
C ARG A 62 -15.22 -2.46 4.33
N LEU A 63 -16.31 -1.69 4.41
CA LEU A 63 -16.29 -0.26 4.07
C LEU A 63 -15.42 0.55 5.03
N THR A 64 -15.44 0.21 6.33
CA THR A 64 -14.56 0.85 7.31
C THR A 64 -13.09 0.59 6.96
N LEU A 65 -12.71 -0.67 6.73
CA LEU A 65 -11.34 -1.04 6.35
C LEU A 65 -10.91 -0.33 5.07
N ALA A 66 -11.77 -0.34 4.04
CA ALA A 66 -11.49 0.31 2.76
C ALA A 66 -11.14 1.79 2.90
N ARG A 67 -11.86 2.54 3.76
CA ARG A 67 -11.58 3.96 4.01
C ARG A 67 -10.18 4.20 4.60
N PHE A 68 -9.77 3.38 5.58
CA PHE A 68 -8.44 3.48 6.18
C PHE A 68 -7.35 3.07 5.19
N LEU A 69 -7.59 2.04 4.37
CA LEU A 69 -6.63 1.64 3.33
C LEU A 69 -6.43 2.74 2.30
N VAL A 70 -7.51 3.37 1.81
CA VAL A 70 -7.42 4.48 0.86
C VAL A 70 -6.62 5.63 1.45
N LEU A 71 -6.93 6.05 2.68
CA LEU A 71 -6.20 7.12 3.35
C LEU A 71 -4.71 6.78 3.54
N GLY A 72 -4.40 5.55 3.95
CA GLY A 72 -3.01 5.09 4.08
C GLY A 72 -2.25 5.08 2.75
N LEU A 73 -2.95 4.74 1.66
CA LEU A 73 -2.39 4.78 0.31
C LEU A 73 -2.14 6.20 -0.19
N GLU A 74 -2.96 7.18 0.19
CA GLU A 74 -2.70 8.59 -0.11
C GLU A 74 -1.39 9.07 0.53
N PHE A 75 -1.10 8.65 1.76
CA PHE A 75 0.20 8.92 2.39
C PHE A 75 1.35 8.23 1.65
N GLN A 76 1.21 6.94 1.29
CA GLN A 76 2.25 6.24 0.54
C GLN A 76 2.52 6.91 -0.82
N LEU A 77 1.46 7.32 -1.52
CA LEU A 77 1.57 8.06 -2.78
C LEU A 77 2.29 9.40 -2.57
N ALA A 78 2.00 10.12 -1.49
CA ALA A 78 2.70 11.37 -1.17
C ALA A 78 4.20 11.15 -0.91
N ALA A 79 4.57 10.07 -0.21
CA ALA A 79 5.97 9.68 -0.02
C ALA A 79 6.67 9.33 -1.34
N ASP A 80 5.99 8.62 -2.24
CA ASP A 80 6.51 8.28 -3.56
C ASP A 80 6.70 9.51 -4.45
N VAL A 81 5.73 10.42 -4.48
CA VAL A 81 5.85 11.71 -5.20
C VAL A 81 7.05 12.49 -4.67
N LEU A 82 7.20 12.57 -3.33
CA LEU A 82 8.31 13.26 -2.70
C LEU A 82 9.66 12.65 -3.10
N ARG A 83 9.81 11.31 -3.04
CA ARG A 83 11.02 10.61 -3.52
C ARG A 83 11.37 10.95 -4.97
N THR A 84 10.38 10.96 -5.86
CA THR A 84 10.62 11.28 -7.28
C THR A 84 11.00 12.74 -7.51
N ALA A 85 10.68 13.66 -6.58
CA ALA A 85 10.93 15.09 -6.73
C ALA A 85 12.39 15.50 -6.43
N ILE A 86 13.08 14.84 -5.48
CA ILE A 86 14.43 15.27 -5.05
C ILE A 86 15.55 14.47 -5.70
N SER A 87 15.22 13.33 -6.30
CA SER A 87 16.24 12.42 -6.80
C SER A 87 15.71 11.57 -7.96
N PRO A 88 15.94 11.98 -9.22
CA PRO A 88 15.95 11.04 -10.32
C PRO A 88 17.27 10.22 -10.29
N SER A 89 17.74 9.76 -9.10
CA SER A 89 18.93 8.91 -9.05
C SER A 89 18.57 7.53 -9.58
N PHE A 90 19.33 7.07 -10.57
CA PHE A 90 19.12 5.76 -11.18
C PHE A 90 19.17 4.61 -10.16
N GLU A 91 19.83 4.81 -9.00
CA GLU A 91 19.90 3.82 -7.93
C GLU A 91 18.58 3.70 -7.16
N GLU A 92 17.94 4.82 -6.79
CA GLU A 92 16.64 4.82 -6.11
C GLU A 92 15.51 4.44 -7.06
N ILE A 93 15.57 4.89 -8.32
CA ILE A 93 14.69 4.41 -9.38
C ILE A 93 14.83 2.88 -9.53
N GLY A 94 16.05 2.36 -9.49
CA GLY A 94 16.33 0.93 -9.52
C GLY A 94 15.70 0.17 -8.34
N LYS A 95 15.81 0.69 -7.12
CA LYS A 95 15.19 0.09 -5.92
C LYS A 95 13.66 0.07 -6.02
N LEU A 96 13.06 1.18 -6.46
CA LEU A 96 11.61 1.28 -6.62
C LEU A 96 11.10 0.35 -7.73
N ALA A 97 11.80 0.31 -8.87
CA ALA A 97 11.49 -0.59 -9.98
C ALA A 97 11.60 -2.06 -9.57
N ALA A 98 12.59 -2.43 -8.74
CA ALA A 98 12.73 -3.78 -8.21
C ALA A 98 11.54 -4.17 -7.31
N ILE A 99 11.12 -3.29 -6.40
CA ILE A 99 9.95 -3.55 -5.53
C ILE A 99 8.67 -3.69 -6.37
N ALA A 100 8.46 -2.81 -7.34
CA ALA A 100 7.32 -2.85 -8.24
C ALA A 100 7.30 -4.13 -9.09
N ALA A 101 8.46 -4.56 -9.59
CA ALA A 101 8.60 -5.81 -10.34
C ALA A 101 8.28 -7.04 -9.47
N ILE A 102 8.84 -7.13 -8.27
CA ILE A 102 8.55 -8.21 -7.32
C ILE A 102 7.05 -8.27 -7.02
N ARG A 103 6.43 -7.12 -6.74
CA ARG A 103 4.99 -7.03 -6.49
C ARG A 103 4.18 -7.53 -7.67
N THR A 104 4.56 -7.16 -8.89
CA THR A 104 3.86 -7.57 -10.11
C THR A 104 3.98 -9.06 -10.33
N ILE A 105 5.19 -9.61 -10.21
CA ILE A 105 5.48 -11.03 -10.41
C ILE A 105 4.71 -11.88 -9.39
N LEU A 106 4.77 -11.53 -8.10
CA LEU A 106 4.06 -12.26 -7.04
C LEU A 106 2.54 -12.21 -7.23
N ASN A 107 1.98 -11.03 -7.49
CA ASN A 107 0.54 -10.91 -7.75
C ASN A 107 0.12 -11.67 -9.01
N TYR A 108 0.96 -11.71 -10.04
CA TYR A 108 0.68 -12.46 -11.27
C TYR A 108 0.64 -13.97 -11.00
N PHE A 109 1.65 -14.53 -10.33
CA PHE A 109 1.69 -15.95 -10.00
C PHE A 109 0.50 -16.36 -9.12
N LEU A 110 0.23 -15.59 -8.07
CA LEU A 110 -0.88 -15.87 -7.17
C LEU A 110 -2.24 -15.87 -7.89
N ASN A 111 -2.50 -14.85 -8.70
CA ASN A 111 -3.75 -14.79 -9.48
C ASN A 111 -3.86 -15.96 -10.48
N ARG A 112 -2.73 -16.40 -11.05
CA ARG A 112 -2.69 -17.53 -11.97
C ARG A 112 -2.99 -18.85 -11.27
N GLU A 113 -2.38 -19.10 -10.11
CA GLU A 113 -2.64 -20.31 -9.31
C GLU A 113 -4.11 -20.38 -8.88
N ILE A 114 -4.67 -19.26 -8.38
CA ILE A 114 -6.09 -19.17 -8.02
C ILE A 114 -6.99 -19.47 -9.22
N ALA A 115 -6.67 -18.94 -10.40
CA ALA A 115 -7.45 -19.19 -11.61
C ALA A 115 -7.40 -20.67 -12.05
N GLN A 116 -6.26 -21.34 -11.85
CA GLN A 116 -6.11 -22.77 -12.15
C GLN A 116 -6.95 -23.63 -11.20
N GLU A 117 -6.88 -23.37 -9.89
CA GLU A 117 -7.69 -24.09 -8.90
C GLU A 117 -9.20 -23.89 -9.15
N GLN A 118 -9.64 -22.68 -9.49
CA GLN A 118 -11.04 -22.42 -9.82
C GLN A 118 -11.51 -23.17 -11.06
N ALA A 119 -10.69 -23.24 -12.11
CA ALA A 119 -11.01 -23.98 -13.33
C ALA A 119 -11.12 -25.49 -13.07
N GLU A 120 -10.26 -26.04 -12.22
CA GLU A 120 -10.31 -27.45 -11.83
C GLU A 120 -11.59 -27.79 -11.05
N ILE A 121 -11.98 -26.93 -10.10
CA ILE A 121 -13.23 -27.08 -9.34
C ILE A 121 -14.47 -26.99 -10.25
N GLU A 122 -14.45 -26.11 -11.25
CA GLU A 122 -15.56 -25.96 -12.20
C GLU A 122 -15.71 -27.20 -13.10
N MET A 123 -14.60 -27.78 -13.56
CA MET A 123 -14.61 -29.03 -14.33
C MET A 123 -15.13 -30.21 -13.50
N LEU A 124 -14.79 -30.28 -12.21
CA LEU A 124 -15.28 -31.32 -11.29
C LEU A 124 -16.78 -31.16 -10.96
N LYS A 125 -17.34 -29.96 -11.08
CA LYS A 125 -18.76 -29.67 -10.77
C LYS A 125 -19.70 -29.87 -11.97
N LYS A 126 -19.18 -30.02 -13.19
CA LYS A 126 -19.98 -30.23 -14.40
C LYS A 126 -20.55 -31.66 -14.41
N PRO A 127 -21.88 -31.86 -14.43
CA PRO A 127 -22.46 -33.20 -14.51
C PRO A 127 -22.06 -33.88 -15.83
N PRO A 128 -21.92 -35.22 -15.84
CA PRO A 128 -21.52 -35.95 -17.04
C PRO A 128 -22.47 -35.63 -18.20
N PRO A 129 -21.98 -35.56 -19.44
CA PRO A 129 -22.83 -35.31 -20.59
C PRO A 129 -23.90 -36.42 -20.66
N THR A 130 -25.16 -36.01 -20.54
CA THR A 130 -26.31 -36.88 -20.80
C THR A 130 -26.34 -37.17 -22.29
N SER A 131 -25.75 -38.30 -22.67
CA SER A 131 -25.94 -38.95 -23.98
C SER A 131 -27.33 -39.58 -24.06
#